data_AF-A0A535MCM8-F1
#
_entry.id   AF-A0A535MCM8-F1
#
_cell.length_a   1.000
_cell.length_b   1.000
_cell.length_c   1.000
_cell.angle_alpha   90.00
_cell.angle_beta   90.00
_cell.angle_gamma   90.00
#
_symmetry.space_group_name_H-M   'P 1'
#
loop_
_entity.id
_entity.type
_entity.pdbx_description
1 polymer ?
#
loop_
_entity_poly.entity_id
_entity_poly.type
_entity_poly.pdbx_seq_one_letter_code
_entity_poly.pdbx_strand_id
1 'polypeptide(L)'
;MPAPVISSELRGGRFTPAYDGAIFRGASVTSVDFSGLRIRHLQVEQSSFIDCDFSRAHLANGNLGLASPPSTYLRCRFDGADLRGVRPGAARFEGCRFDGARLDGWLCFVTEFIDCHFAGPLREMVVSGRPFPPARTEDLGRSRNAVYGNDFRAAELMGVEFVRGIDVDAQLMPEDDAYVRVPQAPARIGAARREIEQWPDPSARALAESMLSFYSIRGYDEQETIFTRRDLPGTVPAQVRERIWAMLSTEVRPGG
;
A
#
# COMPACT_ATOMS: atom_id res chain seq x y z
N MET A 1 -0.46 -25.04 -27.02
CA MET A 1 -1.89 -24.67 -26.89
C MET A 1 -1.98 -23.37 -26.11
N PRO A 2 -2.93 -22.46 -26.41
CA PRO A 2 -3.12 -21.26 -25.59
C PRO A 2 -3.49 -21.65 -24.15
N ALA A 3 -3.10 -20.82 -23.20
CA ALA A 3 -3.47 -20.99 -21.80
C ALA A 3 -5.00 -21.02 -21.66
N PRO A 4 -5.60 -22.02 -20.99
CA PRO A 4 -7.03 -22.04 -20.74
C PRO A 4 -7.47 -20.84 -19.91
N VAL A 5 -8.54 -20.19 -20.34
CA VAL A 5 -9.18 -19.08 -19.64
C VAL A 5 -10.34 -19.63 -18.83
N ILE A 6 -10.36 -19.29 -17.54
CA ILE A 6 -11.45 -19.61 -16.63
C ILE A 6 -12.39 -18.41 -16.61
N SER A 7 -13.61 -18.61 -17.08
CA SER A 7 -14.66 -17.60 -17.12
C SER A 7 -15.98 -18.07 -16.52
N SER A 8 -16.01 -19.26 -15.93
CA SER A 8 -17.18 -19.85 -15.30
C SER A 8 -17.19 -19.68 -13.79
N GLU A 9 -18.28 -20.11 -13.15
CA GLU A 9 -18.33 -20.27 -11.70
C GLU A 9 -17.42 -21.40 -11.24
N LEU A 10 -16.70 -21.18 -10.13
CA LEU A 10 -16.02 -22.20 -9.35
C LEU A 10 -16.49 -22.09 -7.89
N ARG A 11 -16.83 -23.23 -7.29
CA ARG A 11 -17.35 -23.26 -5.92
C ARG A 11 -16.75 -24.41 -5.13
N GLY A 12 -16.13 -24.09 -4.00
CA GLY A 12 -15.56 -25.10 -3.11
C GLY A 12 -14.35 -25.82 -3.71
N GLY A 13 -13.78 -26.73 -2.91
CA GLY A 13 -12.72 -27.62 -3.36
C GLY A 13 -11.37 -26.92 -3.57
N ARG A 14 -10.39 -27.71 -4.02
CA ARG A 14 -9.02 -27.26 -4.27
C ARG A 14 -8.82 -26.91 -5.74
N PHE A 15 -8.29 -25.73 -6.00
CA PHE A 15 -7.90 -25.33 -7.34
C PHE A 15 -6.69 -26.16 -7.81
N THR A 16 -6.84 -26.83 -8.96
CA THR A 16 -5.73 -27.52 -9.62
C THR A 16 -5.44 -26.82 -10.94
N PRO A 17 -4.28 -26.18 -11.10
CA PRO A 17 -3.97 -25.48 -12.34
C PRO A 17 -3.70 -26.50 -13.46
N ALA A 18 -4.17 -26.19 -14.67
CA ALA A 18 -3.94 -27.05 -15.84
C ALA A 18 -2.50 -26.95 -16.40
N TYR A 19 -1.75 -25.92 -16.00
CA TYR A 19 -0.37 -25.64 -16.42
C TYR A 19 0.32 -24.75 -15.37
N ASP A 20 1.54 -24.27 -15.64
CA ASP A 20 2.28 -23.33 -14.77
C ASP A 20 1.70 -21.89 -14.81
N GLY A 21 0.39 -21.77 -14.60
CA GLY A 21 -0.34 -20.51 -14.57
C GLY A 21 -1.85 -20.68 -14.48
N ALA A 22 -2.55 -19.56 -14.32
CA ALA A 22 -4.00 -19.46 -14.37
C ALA A 22 -4.44 -18.09 -14.90
N ILE A 23 -5.49 -18.08 -15.73
CA ILE A 23 -6.12 -16.87 -16.25
C ILE A 23 -7.60 -16.90 -15.88
N PHE A 24 -8.04 -15.92 -15.10
CA PHE A 24 -9.44 -15.70 -14.74
C PHE A 24 -9.95 -14.45 -15.47
N ARG A 25 -11.06 -14.60 -16.20
CA ARG A 25 -11.71 -13.49 -16.91
C ARG A 25 -13.23 -13.60 -16.74
N GLY A 26 -13.84 -12.66 -16.03
CA GLY A 26 -15.28 -12.71 -15.77
C GLY A 26 -15.71 -13.86 -14.86
N ALA A 27 -14.78 -14.48 -14.12
CA ALA A 27 -15.06 -15.65 -13.30
C ALA A 27 -15.69 -15.26 -11.94
N SER A 28 -16.52 -16.16 -11.41
CA SER A 28 -17.03 -16.09 -10.04
C SER A 28 -16.49 -17.26 -9.24
N VAL A 29 -15.69 -16.99 -8.22
CA VAL A 29 -14.93 -18.00 -7.48
C VAL A 29 -15.31 -17.89 -6.01
N THR A 30 -15.94 -18.92 -5.46
CA THR A 30 -16.44 -18.89 -4.07
C THR A 30 -15.89 -20.07 -3.28
N SER A 31 -15.29 -19.81 -2.12
CA SER A 31 -14.81 -20.84 -1.18
C SER A 31 -13.82 -21.83 -1.78
N VAL A 32 -13.01 -21.41 -2.75
CA VAL A 32 -12.00 -22.25 -3.40
C VAL A 32 -10.66 -22.15 -2.66
N ASP A 33 -10.03 -23.30 -2.44
CA ASP A 33 -8.72 -23.44 -1.82
C ASP A 33 -7.62 -23.34 -2.89
N PHE A 34 -6.88 -22.21 -2.86
CA PHE A 34 -5.64 -21.95 -3.59
C PHE A 34 -4.41 -22.02 -2.66
N SER A 35 -4.55 -22.55 -1.44
CA SER A 35 -3.48 -22.52 -0.45
C SER A 35 -2.29 -23.37 -0.89
N GLY A 36 -1.09 -22.83 -0.69
CA GLY A 36 0.16 -23.47 -1.11
C GLY A 36 0.34 -23.59 -2.64
N LEU A 37 -0.55 -23.00 -3.46
CA LEU A 37 -0.44 -23.00 -4.91
C LEU A 37 0.92 -22.45 -5.35
N ARG A 38 1.60 -23.13 -6.26
CA ARG A 38 2.85 -22.65 -6.86
C ARG A 38 2.67 -22.56 -8.36
N ILE A 39 2.48 -21.35 -8.85
CA ILE A 39 2.36 -21.08 -10.29
C ILE A 39 3.19 -19.87 -10.68
N ARG A 40 3.69 -19.88 -11.91
CA ARG A 40 4.52 -18.79 -12.43
C ARG A 40 3.71 -17.56 -12.79
N HIS A 41 2.48 -17.73 -13.28
CA HIS A 41 1.66 -16.62 -13.79
C HIS A 41 0.22 -16.69 -13.31
N LEU A 42 -0.26 -15.65 -12.64
CA LEU A 42 -1.68 -15.45 -12.35
C LEU A 42 -2.18 -14.18 -13.04
N GLN A 43 -3.24 -14.28 -13.83
CA GLN A 43 -3.89 -13.13 -14.45
C GLN A 43 -5.36 -13.10 -14.07
N VAL A 44 -5.83 -11.98 -13.53
CA VAL A 44 -7.21 -11.82 -13.10
C VAL A 44 -7.81 -10.55 -13.70
N GLU A 45 -8.87 -10.74 -14.46
CA GLU A 45 -9.64 -9.68 -15.15
C GLU A 45 -11.12 -9.80 -14.78
N GLN A 46 -11.73 -8.69 -14.33
CA GLN A 46 -13.17 -8.57 -14.11
C GLN A 46 -13.78 -9.76 -13.34
N SER A 47 -13.06 -10.33 -12.38
CA SER A 47 -13.46 -11.56 -11.68
C SER A 47 -13.71 -11.29 -10.20
N SER A 48 -14.54 -12.12 -9.57
CA SER A 48 -14.84 -12.03 -8.15
C SER A 48 -14.39 -13.28 -7.40
N PHE A 49 -13.69 -13.08 -6.29
CA PHE A 49 -13.25 -14.12 -5.37
C PHE A 49 -13.90 -13.85 -4.02
N ILE A 50 -14.62 -14.82 -3.48
CA ILE A 50 -15.35 -14.71 -2.21
C ILE A 50 -14.92 -15.86 -1.31
N ASP A 51 -14.48 -15.56 -0.09
CA ASP A 51 -14.08 -16.55 0.92
C ASP A 51 -13.03 -17.56 0.40
N CYS A 52 -12.14 -17.13 -0.51
CA CYS A 52 -11.10 -17.99 -1.08
C CYS A 52 -9.81 -17.95 -0.26
N ASP A 53 -9.06 -19.05 -0.27
CA ASP A 53 -7.81 -19.18 0.49
C ASP A 53 -6.60 -19.22 -0.44
N PHE A 54 -5.80 -18.16 -0.46
CA PHE A 54 -4.51 -18.06 -1.16
C PHE A 54 -3.31 -18.18 -0.18
N SER A 55 -3.53 -18.65 1.05
CA SER A 55 -2.49 -18.69 2.07
C SER A 55 -1.30 -19.54 1.62
N ARG A 56 -0.09 -19.02 1.81
CA ARG A 56 1.18 -19.65 1.41
C ARG A 56 1.31 -19.93 -0.10
N ALA A 57 0.46 -19.32 -0.93
CA ALA A 57 0.64 -19.39 -2.38
C ALA A 57 1.94 -18.68 -2.79
N HIS A 58 2.61 -19.20 -3.80
CA HIS A 58 3.76 -18.60 -4.43
C HIS A 58 3.42 -18.26 -5.88
N LEU A 59 3.25 -16.98 -6.15
CA LEU A 59 2.90 -16.45 -7.47
C LEU A 59 4.09 -15.65 -8.00
N ALA A 60 4.84 -16.25 -8.93
CA ALA A 60 6.11 -15.64 -9.36
C ALA A 60 5.89 -14.32 -10.11
N ASN A 61 4.82 -14.24 -10.93
CA ASN A 61 4.41 -13.06 -11.65
C ASN A 61 2.89 -13.02 -11.78
N GLY A 62 2.32 -11.83 -11.96
CA GLY A 62 0.90 -11.75 -12.26
C GLY A 62 0.29 -10.38 -12.12
N ASN A 63 -1.02 -10.34 -12.29
CA ASN A 63 -1.84 -9.17 -11.98
C ASN A 63 -3.20 -9.60 -11.41
N LEU A 64 -3.56 -9.01 -10.27
CA LEU A 64 -4.77 -9.33 -9.52
C LEU A 64 -6.00 -8.51 -9.94
N GLY A 65 -5.81 -7.44 -10.70
CA GLY A 65 -6.88 -6.51 -11.10
C GLY A 65 -6.53 -5.81 -12.40
N LEU A 66 -6.55 -6.57 -13.50
CA LEU A 66 -6.50 -6.01 -14.85
C LEU A 66 -7.92 -5.64 -15.29
N ALA A 67 -8.02 -4.55 -16.04
CA ALA A 67 -9.25 -4.00 -16.62
C ALA A 67 -10.19 -3.25 -15.65
N SER A 68 -11.23 -2.70 -16.26
CA SER A 68 -12.38 -2.06 -15.64
C SER A 68 -13.64 -2.81 -16.11
N PRO A 69 -14.57 -3.23 -15.23
CA PRO A 69 -14.54 -3.05 -13.78
C PRO A 69 -13.40 -3.83 -13.08
N PRO A 70 -13.00 -3.38 -11.88
CA PRO A 70 -11.94 -4.03 -11.11
C PRO A 70 -12.36 -5.43 -10.64
N SER A 71 -11.37 -6.33 -10.55
CA SER A 71 -11.56 -7.61 -9.89
C SER A 71 -11.71 -7.42 -8.37
N THR A 72 -12.57 -8.23 -7.74
CA THR A 72 -12.88 -8.13 -6.31
C THR A 72 -12.44 -9.36 -5.56
N TYR A 73 -11.92 -9.14 -4.35
CA TYR A 73 -11.55 -10.17 -3.39
C TYR A 73 -12.24 -9.83 -2.08
N LEU A 74 -13.22 -10.65 -1.71
CA LEU A 74 -14.04 -10.46 -0.52
C LEU A 74 -13.71 -11.57 0.48
N ARG A 75 -13.26 -11.19 1.68
CA ARG A 75 -12.92 -12.11 2.78
C ARG A 75 -11.94 -13.21 2.38
N CYS A 76 -11.02 -12.88 1.47
CA CYS A 76 -9.99 -13.81 1.01
C CYS A 76 -8.76 -13.77 1.93
N ARG A 77 -8.05 -14.89 2.02
CA ARG A 77 -6.82 -15.01 2.82
C ARG A 77 -5.60 -15.07 1.93
N PHE A 78 -4.59 -14.25 2.22
CA PHE A 78 -3.29 -14.24 1.55
C PHE A 78 -2.15 -14.50 2.54
N ASP A 79 -2.44 -15.09 3.69
CA ASP A 79 -1.48 -15.27 4.79
C ASP A 79 -0.24 -16.03 4.33
N GLY A 80 0.94 -15.44 4.52
CA GLY A 80 2.22 -16.02 4.12
C GLY A 80 2.40 -16.20 2.61
N ALA A 81 1.53 -15.63 1.77
CA ALA A 81 1.68 -15.70 0.31
C ALA A 81 2.90 -14.89 -0.15
N ASP A 82 3.58 -15.38 -1.19
CA ASP A 82 4.66 -14.66 -1.86
C ASP A 82 4.14 -14.03 -3.16
N LEU A 83 3.96 -12.71 -3.12
CA LEU A 83 3.33 -11.91 -4.18
C LEU A 83 4.27 -10.81 -4.71
N ARG A 84 5.59 -10.92 -4.47
CA ARG A 84 6.58 -9.89 -4.83
C ARG A 84 6.67 -9.59 -6.33
N GLY A 85 6.37 -10.57 -7.18
CA GLY A 85 6.31 -10.36 -8.63
C GLY A 85 4.91 -10.06 -9.17
N VAL A 86 3.90 -9.98 -8.30
CA VAL A 86 2.50 -9.75 -8.66
C VAL A 86 2.17 -8.28 -8.53
N ARG A 87 1.46 -7.75 -9.53
CA ARG A 87 0.92 -6.38 -9.49
C ARG A 87 -0.50 -6.39 -8.94
N PRO A 88 -0.83 -5.57 -7.94
CA PRO A 88 -2.20 -5.52 -7.42
C PRO A 88 -3.18 -4.89 -8.42
N GLY A 89 -2.71 -3.98 -9.27
CA GLY A 89 -3.55 -3.34 -10.29
C GLY A 89 -4.75 -2.63 -9.67
N ALA A 90 -5.88 -2.62 -10.37
CA ALA A 90 -7.11 -2.01 -9.88
C ALA A 90 -7.88 -2.91 -8.89
N ALA A 91 -7.27 -3.97 -8.36
CA ALA A 91 -7.95 -4.91 -7.48
C ALA A 91 -8.58 -4.21 -6.26
N ARG A 92 -9.77 -4.68 -5.89
CA ARG A 92 -10.45 -4.28 -4.67
C ARG A 92 -10.41 -5.43 -3.67
N PHE A 93 -9.75 -5.21 -2.55
CA PHE A 93 -9.70 -6.14 -1.42
C PHE A 93 -10.61 -5.63 -0.31
N GLU A 94 -11.54 -6.47 0.12
CA GLU A 94 -12.52 -6.14 1.16
C GLU A 94 -12.55 -7.25 2.21
N GLY A 95 -12.30 -6.93 3.47
CA GLY A 95 -12.22 -7.91 4.56
C GLY A 95 -11.12 -8.96 4.39
N CYS A 96 -10.07 -8.67 3.60
CA CYS A 96 -9.01 -9.63 3.30
C CYS A 96 -7.90 -9.61 4.36
N ARG A 97 -7.12 -10.69 4.42
CA ARG A 97 -6.00 -10.84 5.37
C ARG A 97 -4.68 -11.09 4.64
N PHE A 98 -3.63 -10.40 5.05
CA PHE A 98 -2.30 -10.42 4.42
C PHE A 98 -1.18 -10.73 5.43
N ASP A 99 -1.45 -11.55 6.44
CA ASP A 99 -0.52 -11.73 7.55
C ASP A 99 0.72 -12.49 7.11
N GLY A 100 1.89 -11.86 7.26
CA GLY A 100 3.15 -12.38 6.77
C GLY A 100 3.23 -12.52 5.26
N ALA A 101 2.28 -11.92 4.51
CA ALA A 101 2.34 -11.90 3.05
C ALA A 101 3.52 -11.04 2.58
N ARG A 102 4.19 -11.48 1.53
CA ARG A 102 5.32 -10.76 0.93
C ARG A 102 4.80 -9.90 -0.22
N LEU A 103 4.54 -8.64 0.10
CA LEU A 103 4.03 -7.61 -0.84
C LEU A 103 5.13 -6.64 -1.27
N ASP A 104 6.40 -7.03 -1.14
CA ASP A 104 7.56 -6.16 -1.32
C ASP A 104 7.48 -5.40 -2.66
N GLY A 105 7.51 -4.06 -2.62
CA GLY A 105 7.51 -3.21 -3.81
C GLY A 105 6.13 -2.97 -4.45
N TRP A 106 5.03 -3.35 -3.79
CA TRP A 106 3.69 -3.14 -4.35
C TRP A 106 3.37 -1.66 -4.57
N LEU A 107 3.07 -1.31 -5.83
CA LEU A 107 2.62 0.02 -6.23
C LEU A 107 1.09 0.06 -6.33
N CYS A 108 0.44 0.41 -5.22
CA CYS A 108 -1.02 0.43 -5.05
C CYS A 108 -1.60 1.80 -5.47
N PHE A 109 -1.31 2.23 -6.70
CA PHE A 109 -1.78 3.52 -7.22
C PHE A 109 -3.28 3.55 -7.53
N VAL A 110 -3.87 2.40 -7.83
CA VAL A 110 -5.27 2.25 -8.21
C VAL A 110 -5.95 1.10 -7.46
N THR A 111 -5.29 0.55 -6.44
CA THR A 111 -5.77 -0.57 -5.62
C THR A 111 -6.63 -0.02 -4.48
N GLU A 112 -7.62 -0.79 -4.05
CA GLU A 112 -8.48 -0.47 -2.91
C GLU A 112 -8.33 -1.52 -1.81
N PHE A 113 -8.29 -1.07 -0.56
CA PHE A 113 -8.22 -1.91 0.64
C PHE A 113 -9.25 -1.43 1.66
N ILE A 114 -10.24 -2.27 1.94
CA ILE A 114 -11.34 -1.96 2.85
C ILE A 114 -11.36 -3.02 3.93
N ASP A 115 -11.29 -2.62 5.19
CA ASP A 115 -11.37 -3.52 6.35
C ASP A 115 -10.39 -4.70 6.26
N CYS A 116 -9.22 -4.49 5.65
CA CYS A 116 -8.21 -5.53 5.50
C CYS A 116 -7.25 -5.55 6.69
N HIS A 117 -6.67 -6.71 6.97
CA HIS A 117 -5.71 -6.88 8.05
C HIS A 117 -4.31 -7.21 7.50
N PHE A 118 -3.31 -6.51 8.04
CA PHE A 118 -1.91 -6.68 7.69
C PHE A 118 -1.10 -6.91 8.98
N ALA A 119 -0.24 -7.92 8.96
CA ALA A 119 0.69 -8.19 10.05
C ALA A 119 2.03 -8.68 9.53
N GLY A 120 3.09 -8.44 10.31
CA GLY A 120 4.46 -8.74 9.91
C GLY A 120 5.02 -7.69 8.94
N PRO A 121 6.15 -8.00 8.28
CA PRO A 121 6.90 -6.98 7.57
C PRO A 121 6.30 -6.66 6.19
N LEU A 122 5.97 -5.39 5.98
CA LEU A 122 5.60 -4.81 4.70
C LEU A 122 6.77 -3.96 4.19
N ARG A 123 7.16 -4.15 2.93
CA ARG A 123 8.37 -3.52 2.38
C ARG A 123 8.10 -2.72 1.13
N GLU A 124 8.59 -1.49 1.07
CA GLU A 124 8.65 -0.68 -0.16
C GLU A 124 7.30 -0.56 -0.89
N MET A 125 6.20 -0.57 -0.12
CA MET A 125 4.84 -0.53 -0.67
C MET A 125 4.35 0.91 -0.70
N VAL A 126 3.76 1.32 -1.82
CA VAL A 126 3.16 2.66 -1.96
C VAL A 126 1.65 2.51 -2.03
N VAL A 127 0.94 3.18 -1.12
CA VAL A 127 -0.53 3.22 -1.07
C VAL A 127 -1.01 4.63 -1.38
N SER A 128 -1.77 4.76 -2.46
CA SER A 128 -2.23 6.05 -2.96
C SER A 128 -3.69 6.30 -2.60
N GLY A 129 -4.04 7.48 -2.12
CA GLY A 129 -5.43 7.88 -1.85
C GLY A 129 -6.22 8.23 -3.11
N ARG A 130 -5.51 8.49 -4.22
CA ARG A 130 -6.09 8.86 -5.51
C ARG A 130 -5.51 8.00 -6.64
N PRO A 131 -6.30 7.68 -7.69
CA PRO A 131 -5.78 7.02 -8.88
C PRO A 131 -4.56 7.74 -9.47
N PHE A 132 -3.54 6.97 -9.84
CA PHE A 132 -2.37 7.47 -10.57
C PHE A 132 -1.97 6.49 -11.70
N PRO A 133 -1.59 6.97 -12.90
CA PRO A 133 -1.62 8.38 -13.34
C PRO A 133 -3.03 8.97 -13.41
N PRO A 134 -3.21 10.30 -13.47
CA PRO A 134 -4.53 10.95 -13.40
C PRO A 134 -5.58 10.41 -14.37
N ALA A 135 -5.17 9.98 -15.58
CA ALA A 135 -6.05 9.36 -16.58
C ALA A 135 -6.83 8.14 -16.05
N ARG A 136 -6.30 7.44 -15.03
CA ARG A 136 -6.97 6.31 -14.39
C ARG A 136 -8.25 6.70 -13.66
N THR A 137 -8.42 7.98 -13.31
CA THR A 137 -9.64 8.50 -12.67
C THR A 137 -10.85 8.29 -13.56
N GLU A 138 -10.72 8.60 -14.85
CA GLU A 138 -11.79 8.46 -15.85
C GLU A 138 -12.04 6.98 -16.16
N ASP A 139 -10.99 6.20 -16.41
CA ASP A 139 -11.06 4.74 -16.67
C ASP A 139 -11.82 3.97 -15.57
N LEU A 140 -11.62 4.39 -14.32
CA LEU A 140 -12.17 3.73 -13.14
C LEU A 140 -13.48 4.37 -12.67
N GLY A 141 -13.85 5.53 -13.22
CA GLY A 141 -15.05 6.27 -12.79
C GLY A 141 -15.02 6.74 -11.34
N ARG A 142 -13.83 6.93 -10.75
CA ARG A 142 -13.65 7.35 -9.34
C ARG A 142 -12.42 8.22 -9.16
N SER A 143 -12.53 9.24 -8.31
CA SER A 143 -11.45 10.19 -8.02
C SER A 143 -10.61 9.84 -6.78
N ARG A 144 -11.05 8.85 -5.99
CA ARG A 144 -10.36 8.36 -4.79
C ARG A 144 -10.30 6.84 -4.80
N ASN A 145 -9.22 6.28 -4.26
CA ASN A 145 -9.13 4.87 -3.89
C ASN A 145 -9.80 4.70 -2.52
N ALA A 146 -10.72 3.74 -2.39
CA ALA A 146 -11.24 3.33 -1.10
C ALA A 146 -10.14 2.61 -0.29
N VAL A 147 -9.54 3.34 0.64
CA VAL A 147 -8.55 2.81 1.58
C VAL A 147 -8.94 3.24 2.99
N TYR A 148 -9.63 2.39 3.73
CA TYR A 148 -10.10 2.67 5.10
C TYR A 148 -10.39 1.39 5.87
N GLY A 149 -10.46 1.50 7.20
CA GLY A 149 -10.76 0.40 8.12
C GLY A 149 -9.64 -0.64 8.20
N ASN A 150 -8.50 -0.40 7.56
CA ASN A 150 -7.43 -1.38 7.51
C ASN A 150 -6.66 -1.42 8.83
N ASP A 151 -6.30 -2.62 9.27
CA ASP A 151 -5.52 -2.84 10.49
C ASP A 151 -4.05 -3.12 10.14
N PHE A 152 -3.19 -2.19 10.52
CA PHE A 152 -1.75 -2.26 10.40
C PHE A 152 -1.06 -2.34 11.76
N ARG A 153 -1.79 -2.43 12.89
CA ARG A 153 -1.19 -2.37 14.25
C ARG A 153 -0.11 -3.41 14.48
N ALA A 154 -0.23 -4.58 13.84
CA ALA A 154 0.73 -5.68 13.92
C ALA A 154 1.71 -5.72 12.73
N ALA A 155 1.73 -4.69 11.88
CA ALA A 155 2.59 -4.61 10.70
C ALA A 155 3.87 -3.82 11.00
N GLU A 156 4.98 -4.27 10.41
CA GLU A 156 6.24 -3.53 10.39
C GLU A 156 6.35 -2.81 9.04
N LEU A 157 6.12 -1.49 9.02
CA LEU A 157 6.03 -0.71 7.79
C LEU A 157 7.41 -0.21 7.34
N MET A 158 8.16 -1.04 6.61
CA MET A 158 9.52 -0.74 6.16
C MET A 158 9.50 -0.08 4.77
N GLY A 159 9.63 1.24 4.70
CA GLY A 159 9.55 1.94 3.41
C GLY A 159 8.13 1.90 2.80
N VAL A 160 7.11 1.73 3.65
CA VAL A 160 5.72 1.86 3.22
C VAL A 160 5.33 3.33 3.22
N GLU A 161 4.74 3.78 2.12
CA GLU A 161 4.35 5.17 1.90
C GLU A 161 2.84 5.30 1.72
N PHE A 162 2.21 6.16 2.51
CA PHE A 162 0.82 6.59 2.32
C PHE A 162 0.81 7.98 1.70
N VAL A 163 0.33 8.09 0.46
CA VAL A 163 0.48 9.31 -0.36
C VAL A 163 -0.81 9.68 -1.07
N ARG A 164 -0.84 10.87 -1.68
CA ARG A 164 -1.92 11.33 -2.55
C ARG A 164 -3.29 11.37 -1.86
N GLY A 165 -3.30 11.78 -0.60
CA GLY A 165 -4.50 12.04 0.19
C GLY A 165 -5.13 10.80 0.82
N ILE A 166 -4.31 9.85 1.29
CA ILE A 166 -4.77 8.79 2.18
C ILE A 166 -5.23 9.41 3.50
N ASP A 167 -6.41 9.01 3.97
CA ASP A 167 -6.82 9.29 5.34
C ASP A 167 -6.14 8.29 6.28
N VAL A 168 -5.08 8.75 6.95
CA VAL A 168 -4.31 7.96 7.92
C VAL A 168 -5.16 7.64 9.15
N ASP A 169 -6.10 8.51 9.52
CA ASP A 169 -6.92 8.35 10.73
C ASP A 169 -8.09 7.39 10.49
N ALA A 170 -8.41 7.11 9.23
CA ALA A 170 -9.32 6.05 8.85
C ALA A 170 -8.69 4.65 8.87
N GLN A 171 -7.44 4.49 9.34
CA GLN A 171 -6.78 3.20 9.52
C GLN A 171 -6.45 2.95 10.99
N LEU A 172 -6.20 1.69 11.37
CA LEU A 172 -5.59 1.35 12.65
C LEU A 172 -4.08 1.20 12.44
N MET A 173 -3.32 2.24 12.79
CA MET A 173 -1.87 2.29 12.57
C MET A 173 -1.07 1.69 13.74
N PRO A 174 0.19 1.26 13.52
CA PRO A 174 1.10 0.96 14.61
C PRO A 174 1.19 2.12 15.62
N GLU A 175 1.24 1.78 16.92
CA GLU A 175 1.22 2.76 18.02
C GLU A 175 2.59 2.91 18.74
N ASP A 176 3.61 2.17 18.29
CA ASP A 176 4.94 2.22 18.90
C ASP A 176 5.79 3.43 18.44
N ASP A 177 6.83 3.75 19.22
CA ASP A 177 7.70 4.92 19.00
C ASP A 177 8.58 4.84 17.75
N ALA A 178 8.59 3.70 17.03
CA ALA A 178 9.31 3.57 15.77
C ALA A 178 8.65 4.38 14.65
N TYR A 179 7.42 4.87 14.85
CA TYR A 179 6.68 5.65 13.89
C TYR A 179 6.51 7.10 14.32
N VAL A 180 6.41 7.98 13.33
CA VAL A 180 6.06 9.39 13.52
C VAL A 180 4.79 9.70 12.74
N ARG A 181 3.88 10.42 13.39
CA ARG A 181 2.67 10.97 12.79
C ARG A 181 2.78 12.49 12.76
N VAL A 182 2.77 13.06 11.56
CA VAL A 182 2.86 14.51 11.34
C VAL A 182 1.54 14.98 10.71
N PRO A 183 0.55 15.41 11.51
CA PRO A 183 -0.66 16.03 10.97
C PRO A 183 -0.35 17.41 10.42
N GLN A 184 -1.18 17.91 9.49
CA GLN A 184 -0.97 19.19 8.81
C GLN A 184 0.43 19.29 8.20
N ALA A 185 0.89 18.18 7.62
CA ALA A 185 2.26 18.01 7.15
C ALA A 185 2.72 19.15 6.22
N PRO A 186 1.94 19.61 5.22
CA PRO A 186 2.38 20.70 4.35
C PRO A 186 2.74 21.99 5.12
N ALA A 187 1.91 22.37 6.10
CA ALA A 187 2.14 23.57 6.90
C ALA A 187 3.35 23.41 7.83
N ARG A 188 3.48 22.26 8.49
CA ARG A 188 4.60 21.97 9.41
C ARG A 188 5.94 21.87 8.68
N ILE A 189 5.96 21.22 7.51
CA ILE A 189 7.14 21.18 6.64
C ILE A 189 7.53 22.59 6.21
N GLY A 190 6.56 23.42 5.80
CA GLY A 190 6.84 24.82 5.44
C GLY A 190 7.41 25.64 6.60
N ALA A 191 6.94 25.42 7.84
CA ALA A 191 7.50 26.06 9.03
C ALA A 191 8.92 25.56 9.34
N ALA A 192 9.15 24.25 9.29
CA ALA A 192 10.46 23.65 9.52
C ALA A 192 11.51 24.16 8.52
N ARG A 193 11.14 24.33 7.24
CA ARG A 193 12.04 24.92 6.22
C ARG A 193 12.55 26.31 6.61
N ARG A 194 11.66 27.19 7.08
CA ARG A 194 12.03 28.55 7.53
C ARG A 194 12.96 28.54 8.75
N GLU A 195 12.80 27.56 9.64
CA GLU A 195 13.71 27.39 10.78
C GLU A 195 15.08 26.84 10.33
N ILE A 196 15.09 25.85 9.44
CA ILE A 196 16.31 25.22 8.91
C ILE A 196 17.20 26.26 8.21
N GLU A 197 16.63 27.22 7.49
CA GLU A 197 17.40 28.31 6.84
C GLU A 197 18.33 29.05 7.81
N GLN A 198 17.93 29.16 9.08
CA GLN A 198 18.66 29.85 10.16
C GLN A 198 19.73 28.97 10.82
N TRP A 199 19.83 27.69 10.48
CA TRP A 199 20.85 26.83 11.10
C TRP A 199 22.26 27.25 10.68
N PRO A 200 23.22 27.28 11.62
CA PRO A 200 24.56 27.79 11.35
C PRO A 200 25.39 26.88 10.44
N ASP A 201 25.16 25.56 10.48
CA ASP A 201 25.90 24.58 9.68
C ASP A 201 25.24 24.38 8.29
N PRO A 202 25.90 24.75 7.18
CA PRO A 202 25.40 24.52 5.82
C PRO A 202 25.17 23.04 5.48
N SER A 203 25.97 22.14 6.04
CA SER A 203 25.87 20.71 5.75
C SER A 203 24.62 20.12 6.40
N ALA A 204 24.38 20.44 7.67
CA ALA A 204 23.15 20.08 8.37
C ALA A 204 21.90 20.64 7.67
N ARG A 205 21.96 21.88 7.14
CA ARG A 205 20.85 22.47 6.36
C ARG A 205 20.54 21.66 5.11
N ALA A 206 21.56 21.31 4.32
CA ALA A 206 21.36 20.53 3.09
C ALA A 206 20.76 19.13 3.38
N LEU A 207 21.22 18.48 4.46
CA LEU A 207 20.69 17.18 4.89
C LEU A 207 19.23 17.29 5.36
N ALA A 208 18.91 18.35 6.11
CA ALA A 208 17.54 18.60 6.57
C ALA A 208 16.58 18.91 5.41
N GLU A 209 17.05 19.71 4.46
CA GLU A 209 16.31 20.02 3.25
C GLU A 209 16.05 18.76 2.39
N SER A 210 17.05 17.87 2.28
CA SER A 210 16.88 16.58 1.61
C SER A 210 15.80 15.72 2.28
N MET A 211 15.77 15.68 3.62
CA MET A 211 14.73 14.98 4.37
C MET A 211 13.33 15.56 4.10
N LEU A 212 13.17 16.88 4.20
CA LEU A 212 11.87 17.50 3.98
C LEU A 212 11.41 17.33 2.53
N SER A 213 12.33 17.37 1.57
CA SER A 213 12.04 17.11 0.15
C SER A 213 11.55 15.69 -0.10
N PHE A 214 12.03 14.68 0.64
CA PHE A 214 11.49 13.31 0.56
C PHE A 214 9.97 13.28 0.78
N TYR A 215 9.49 14.08 1.73
CA TYR A 215 8.08 14.20 2.13
C TYR A 215 7.34 15.38 1.49
N SER A 216 7.86 15.97 0.40
CA SER A 216 7.22 17.11 -0.29
C SER A 216 6.92 16.84 -1.76
N ILE A 217 7.28 15.66 -2.27
CA ILE A 217 7.19 15.32 -3.69
C ILE A 217 6.47 13.98 -3.87
N ARG A 218 6.27 13.54 -5.12
CA ARG A 218 5.77 12.19 -5.44
C ARG A 218 4.42 11.86 -4.78
N GLY A 219 3.57 12.87 -4.57
CA GLY A 219 2.23 12.70 -4.00
C GLY A 219 2.11 13.04 -2.52
N TYR A 220 3.21 13.33 -1.81
CA TYR A 220 3.15 13.87 -0.46
C TYR A 220 2.65 15.32 -0.41
N ASP A 221 2.78 16.06 -1.50
CA ASP A 221 2.22 17.41 -1.68
C ASP A 221 0.68 17.43 -1.59
N GLU A 222 0.04 16.28 -1.82
CA GLU A 222 -1.40 16.08 -1.68
C GLU A 222 -1.79 15.40 -0.34
N GLN A 223 -0.81 15.14 0.54
CA GLN A 223 -0.99 14.35 1.77
C GLN A 223 -1.04 15.24 3.02
N GLU A 224 -2.17 15.22 3.74
CA GLU A 224 -2.38 16.05 4.94
C GLU A 224 -1.67 15.52 6.19
N THR A 225 -1.65 14.20 6.36
CA THR A 225 -0.99 13.54 7.50
C THR A 225 0.06 12.58 6.98
N ILE A 226 1.31 12.78 7.40
CA ILE A 226 2.38 11.80 7.15
C ILE A 226 2.40 10.79 8.29
N PHE A 227 2.43 9.52 7.94
CA PHE A 227 2.73 8.42 8.86
C PHE A 227 3.89 7.61 8.28
N THR A 228 5.01 7.56 8.98
CA THR A 228 6.24 6.94 8.46
C THR A 228 7.13 6.49 9.60
N ARG A 229 8.13 5.64 9.31
CA ARG A 229 9.10 5.27 10.33
C ARG A 229 10.02 6.44 10.67
N ARG A 230 10.33 6.58 11.94
CA ARG A 230 11.24 7.59 12.50
C ARG A 230 12.67 7.47 11.95
N ASP A 231 13.09 6.27 11.59
CA ASP A 231 14.43 6.03 11.03
C ASP A 231 14.56 6.36 9.53
N LEU A 232 13.49 6.85 8.90
CA LEU A 232 13.49 7.29 7.51
C LEU A 232 13.57 8.83 7.37
N PRO A 233 14.13 9.34 6.26
CA PRO A 233 14.89 8.61 5.26
C PRO A 233 16.27 8.20 5.81
N GLY A 234 16.66 6.94 5.57
CA GLY A 234 17.91 6.37 6.12
C GLY A 234 19.20 7.06 5.65
N THR A 235 19.12 7.84 4.57
CA THR A 235 20.23 8.62 4.01
C THR A 235 20.60 9.85 4.86
N VAL A 236 19.73 10.29 5.75
CA VAL A 236 19.94 11.47 6.61
C VAL A 236 20.40 11.01 7.99
N PRO A 237 21.51 11.54 8.55
CA PRO A 237 22.01 11.13 9.87
C PRO A 237 20.97 11.26 10.98
N ALA A 238 20.97 10.32 11.93
CA ALA A 238 19.96 10.25 12.99
C ALA A 238 19.82 11.55 13.80
N GLN A 239 20.94 12.23 14.10
CA GLN A 239 20.92 13.51 14.81
C GLN A 239 20.13 14.60 14.05
N VAL A 240 20.29 14.66 12.73
CA VAL A 240 19.56 15.62 11.88
C VAL A 240 18.08 15.22 11.78
N ARG A 241 17.78 13.92 11.62
CA ARG A 241 16.41 13.42 11.58
C ARG A 241 15.63 13.71 12.85
N GLU A 242 16.19 13.39 14.02
CA GLU A 242 15.50 13.63 15.30
C GLU A 242 15.22 15.11 15.53
N ARG A 243 16.14 16.00 15.12
CA ARG A 243 15.90 17.45 15.18
C ARG A 243 14.73 17.86 14.29
N ILE A 244 14.60 17.26 13.11
CA ILE A 244 13.49 17.53 12.19
C ILE A 244 12.18 16.96 12.73
N TRP A 245 12.20 15.74 13.27
CA TRP A 245 11.03 15.17 13.92
C TRP A 245 10.55 15.99 15.10
N ALA A 246 11.46 16.56 15.89
CA ALA A 246 11.09 17.48 16.96
C ALA A 246 10.35 18.73 16.40
N MET A 247 10.87 19.37 15.34
CA MET A 247 10.22 20.52 14.70
C MET A 247 8.86 20.18 14.09
N LEU A 248 8.72 18.99 13.47
CA LEU A 248 7.47 18.55 12.85
C LEU A 248 6.45 18.06 13.89
N SER A 249 6.89 17.70 15.10
CA SER A 249 6.00 17.23 16.18
C SER A 249 5.48 18.36 17.05
N THR A 250 6.19 19.49 17.14
CA THR A 250 5.74 20.66 17.90
C THR A 250 4.41 21.19 17.40
N GLU A 251 3.46 21.42 18.31
CA GLU A 251 2.19 22.08 18.00
C GLU A 251 2.48 23.44 17.37
N VAL A 252 1.90 23.68 16.19
CA VAL A 252 1.80 25.04 15.67
C VAL A 252 0.85 25.75 16.62
N ARG A 253 1.39 26.56 17.55
CA ARG A 253 0.56 27.44 18.37
C ARG A 253 -0.27 28.27 17.39
N PRO A 254 -1.62 28.26 17.47
CA PRO A 254 -2.41 29.21 16.70
C PRO A 254 -1.96 30.60 17.17
N GLY A 255 -1.49 31.41 16.22
CA GLY A 255 -1.03 32.76 16.49
C GLY A 255 -2.13 33.56 17.20
N GLY A 256 -1.74 34.27 18.25
CA GLY A 256 -2.56 35.32 18.87
C GLY A 256 -2.59 36.61 18.06
#